data_AF-A0A1M7RF70-F1
#
_entry.id   AF-A0A1M7RF70-F1
#
_cell.length_a   1.000
_cell.length_b   1.000
_cell.length_c   1.000
_cell.angle_alpha   90.00
_cell.angle_beta   90.00
_cell.angle_gamma   90.00
#
_symmetry.space_group_name_H-M   'P 1'
#
loop_
_entity.id
_entity.type
_entity.pdbx_description
1 polymer ?
#
loop_
_entity_poly.entity_id
_entity_poly.type
_entity_poly.pdbx_seq_one_letter_code
_entity_poly.pdbx_strand_id
1 'polypeptide(L)'
;MTICEFSKRARCYLVSLVEIGQQQTATRQVHMTASLATYSQFFRLGLETGICTADAAREWALSVIAEMDEPPGEVIEVSWRKPLPQVITDLNSVPGDANLEIAGSWLLGILLRCMSFSKANPHSVLTGAKQIALSMSGHIRDTELYSLFNTLEDELNLAESGVFGTVDGCKAEILEVLGRHSLPPPAELLNFCQ
;
A
#
# COMPACT_ATOMS: atom_id res chain seq x y z
N MET A 1 40.10 -49.65 32.44
CA MET A 1 39.19 -48.52 32.17
C MET A 1 40.08 -47.37 31.72
N THR A 2 40.27 -47.29 30.41
CA THR A 2 41.50 -46.78 29.80
C THR A 2 41.20 -45.52 29.00
N ILE A 3 42.01 -44.50 29.26
CA ILE A 3 42.07 -43.20 28.60
C ILE A 3 42.53 -43.45 27.15
N CYS A 4 41.63 -43.84 26.24
CA CYS A 4 42.01 -43.98 24.82
C CYS A 4 40.88 -43.87 23.79
N GLU A 5 39.65 -43.49 24.17
CA GLU A 5 38.54 -43.34 23.19
C GLU A 5 37.92 -41.94 23.08
N PHE A 6 38.41 -40.95 23.84
CA PHE A 6 37.87 -39.58 23.75
C PHE A 6 38.51 -38.71 22.65
N SER A 7 39.57 -39.20 21.98
CA SER A 7 40.38 -38.36 21.07
C SER A 7 40.03 -38.51 19.57
N LYS A 8 39.13 -39.41 19.17
CA LYS A 8 38.75 -39.60 17.75
C LYS A 8 37.44 -38.94 17.31
N ARG A 9 36.61 -38.42 18.23
CA ARG A 9 35.37 -37.70 17.87
C ARG A 9 35.51 -36.18 17.75
N ALA A 10 36.63 -35.60 18.17
CA ALA A 10 36.86 -34.15 18.16
C ALA A 10 37.55 -33.62 16.88
N ARG A 11 37.83 -34.46 15.87
CA ARG A 11 38.47 -34.05 14.61
C ARG A 11 37.62 -34.28 13.34
N CYS A 12 36.32 -34.53 13.50
CA CYS A 12 35.38 -34.52 12.37
C CYS A 12 34.41 -33.33 12.38
N TYR A 13 34.53 -32.40 13.33
CA TYR A 13 33.68 -31.21 13.43
C TYR A 13 34.37 -29.87 13.14
N LEU A 14 35.65 -29.90 12.72
CA LEU A 14 36.46 -28.68 12.56
C LEU A 14 37.10 -28.53 11.17
N VAL A 15 36.59 -29.25 10.16
CA VAL A 15 36.95 -29.04 8.74
C VAL A 15 35.70 -29.15 7.86
N SER A 16 34.64 -28.42 8.20
CA SER A 16 33.51 -28.13 7.30
C SER A 16 32.92 -26.73 7.56
N LEU A 17 33.71 -25.83 8.13
CA LEU A 17 33.30 -24.46 8.51
C LEU A 17 34.13 -23.38 7.79
N VAL A 18 34.57 -23.66 6.55
CA VAL A 18 35.32 -22.70 5.71
C VAL A 18 34.76 -22.56 4.28
N GLU A 19 33.61 -23.17 3.97
CA GLU A 19 32.96 -23.02 2.65
C GLU A 19 31.46 -22.73 2.73
N ILE A 20 31.02 -21.99 3.78
CA ILE A 20 29.67 -21.42 3.87
C ILE A 20 29.80 -19.91 3.92
N GLY A 21 30.49 -19.36 2.92
CA GLY A 21 30.92 -17.97 2.95
C GLY A 21 30.98 -17.27 1.60
N GLN A 22 30.40 -17.82 0.53
CA GLN A 22 30.21 -17.10 -0.74
C GLN A 22 29.01 -17.65 -1.53
N GLN A 23 27.83 -17.61 -0.93
CA GLN A 23 26.61 -17.38 -1.71
C GLN A 23 25.96 -16.16 -1.09
N GLN A 24 26.51 -15.00 -1.46
CA GLN A 24 25.73 -13.78 -1.52
C GLN A 24 24.54 -14.11 -2.43
N THR A 25 23.43 -14.51 -1.82
CA THR A 25 22.12 -14.23 -2.36
C THR A 25 22.12 -12.74 -2.59
N ALA A 26 22.41 -12.36 -3.81
CA ALA A 26 21.96 -11.11 -4.39
C ALA A 26 20.43 -11.18 -4.31
N THR A 27 19.90 -10.88 -3.11
CA THR A 27 18.61 -10.24 -2.97
C THR A 27 18.80 -8.95 -3.73
N ARG A 28 18.55 -9.03 -5.03
CA ARG A 28 18.34 -7.89 -5.89
C ARG A 28 17.13 -7.23 -5.25
N GLN A 29 17.42 -6.32 -4.32
CA GLN A 29 16.49 -5.35 -3.81
C GLN A 29 16.21 -4.48 -5.02
N VAL A 30 15.33 -4.98 -5.89
CA VAL A 30 14.78 -4.18 -6.97
C VAL A 30 13.89 -3.19 -6.24
N HIS A 31 14.48 -2.08 -5.81
CA HIS A 31 13.74 -0.86 -5.60
C HIS A 31 13.21 -0.50 -7.00
N MET A 32 12.15 -1.19 -7.44
CA MET A 32 11.34 -0.68 -8.54
C MET A 32 10.67 0.55 -7.96
N THR A 33 11.36 1.68 -8.08
CA THR A 33 10.70 2.99 -7.99
C THR A 33 9.53 2.91 -8.95
N ALA A 34 8.31 2.91 -8.42
CA ALA A 34 7.13 2.82 -9.27
C ALA A 34 7.15 3.94 -10.31
N SER A 35 6.51 3.72 -11.45
CA SER A 35 6.47 4.73 -12.51
C SER A 35 5.79 6.00 -12.01
N LEU A 36 6.14 7.15 -12.61
CA LEU A 36 5.47 8.41 -12.36
C LEU A 36 3.95 8.30 -12.57
N ALA A 37 3.53 7.53 -13.58
CA ALA A 37 2.14 7.21 -13.83
C ALA A 37 1.49 6.45 -12.65
N THR A 38 2.20 5.54 -11.98
CA THR A 38 1.72 4.85 -10.77
C THR A 38 1.51 5.82 -9.60
N TYR A 39 2.46 6.75 -9.37
CA TYR A 39 2.30 7.81 -8.37
C TYR A 39 1.11 8.71 -8.70
N SER A 40 0.93 9.08 -9.96
CA SER A 40 -0.23 9.85 -10.41
C SER A 40 -1.55 9.14 -10.10
N GLN A 41 -1.61 7.83 -10.36
CA GLN A 41 -2.79 7.03 -10.03
C GLN A 41 -3.03 6.93 -8.52
N PHE A 42 -1.99 6.89 -7.69
CA PHE A 42 -2.15 6.98 -6.23
C PHE A 42 -2.91 8.26 -5.83
N PHE A 43 -2.51 9.43 -6.35
CA PHE A 43 -3.21 10.67 -6.05
C PHE A 43 -4.61 10.72 -6.65
N ARG A 44 -4.81 10.21 -7.87
CA ARG A 44 -6.15 10.15 -8.48
C ARG A 44 -7.12 9.34 -7.61
N LEU A 45 -6.72 8.12 -7.27
CA LEU A 45 -7.49 7.22 -6.42
C LEU A 45 -7.69 7.82 -5.02
N GLY A 46 -6.66 8.45 -4.46
CA GLY A 46 -6.71 9.15 -3.19
C GLY A 46 -7.71 10.30 -3.18
N LEU A 47 -7.79 11.08 -4.26
CA LEU A 47 -8.78 12.15 -4.43
C LEU A 47 -10.21 11.62 -4.55
N GLU A 48 -10.40 10.55 -5.34
CA GLU A 48 -11.71 9.90 -5.51
C GLU A 48 -12.26 9.31 -4.22
N THR A 49 -11.37 8.87 -3.33
CA THR A 49 -11.70 8.23 -2.05
C THR A 49 -11.70 9.21 -0.87
N GLY A 50 -11.22 10.44 -1.09
CA GLY A 50 -11.06 11.46 -0.04
C GLY A 50 -9.89 11.23 0.90
N ILE A 51 -8.99 10.28 0.60
CA ILE A 51 -7.77 10.01 1.36
C ILE A 51 -6.70 11.08 1.10
N CYS A 52 -6.63 11.57 -0.13
CA CYS A 52 -5.73 12.65 -0.53
C CYS A 52 -6.53 13.94 -0.75
N THR A 53 -5.87 15.08 -0.58
CA THR A 53 -6.42 16.39 -0.93
C THR A 53 -5.86 16.86 -2.28
N ALA A 54 -6.56 17.83 -2.91
CA ALA A 54 -6.06 18.44 -4.14
C ALA A 54 -4.72 19.15 -3.91
N ASP A 55 -4.49 19.70 -2.71
CA ASP A 55 -3.23 20.35 -2.35
C ASP A 55 -2.09 19.34 -2.24
N ALA A 56 -2.34 18.18 -1.64
CA ALA A 56 -1.39 17.06 -1.61
C ALA A 56 -0.95 16.62 -3.02
N ALA A 57 -1.91 16.50 -3.95
CA ALA A 57 -1.59 16.16 -5.35
C ALA A 57 -0.77 17.27 -6.05
N ARG A 58 -1.06 18.55 -5.74
CA ARG A 58 -0.28 19.69 -6.28
C ARG A 58 1.13 19.72 -5.71
N GLU A 59 1.29 19.49 -4.42
CA GLU A 59 2.60 19.46 -3.77
C GLU A 59 3.49 18.36 -4.33
N TRP A 60 2.93 17.17 -4.57
CA TRP A 60 3.62 16.11 -5.30
C TRP A 60 4.00 16.53 -6.73
N ALA A 61 3.09 17.14 -7.48
CA ALA A 61 3.40 17.60 -8.82
C ALA A 61 4.55 18.63 -8.82
N LEU A 62 4.55 19.56 -7.86
CA LEU A 62 5.62 20.53 -7.67
C LEU A 62 6.96 19.86 -7.32
N SER A 63 6.96 18.80 -6.50
CA SER A 63 8.20 18.08 -6.18
C SER A 63 8.78 17.39 -7.42
N VAL A 64 7.93 16.77 -8.24
CA VAL A 64 8.35 16.15 -9.51
C VAL A 64 8.92 17.19 -10.47
N ILE A 65 8.27 18.34 -10.62
CA ILE A 65 8.74 19.44 -11.47
C ILE A 65 10.10 19.97 -11.01
N ALA A 66 10.35 20.02 -9.70
CA ALA A 66 11.62 20.49 -9.15
C ALA A 66 12.78 19.48 -9.37
N GLU A 67 12.47 18.19 -9.51
CA GLU A 67 13.45 17.11 -9.66
C GLU A 67 13.79 16.76 -11.11
N MET A 68 12.90 17.09 -12.06
CA MET A 68 13.06 16.76 -13.48
C MET A 68 13.45 17.97 -14.32
N ASP A 69 14.45 17.82 -15.19
CA ASP A 69 14.83 18.86 -16.16
C ASP A 69 13.71 19.14 -17.18
N GLU A 70 12.99 18.09 -17.59
CA GLU A 70 11.87 18.14 -18.54
C GLU A 70 10.66 17.34 -17.99
N PRO A 71 9.84 17.91 -17.09
CA PRO A 71 8.68 17.22 -16.53
C PRO A 71 7.55 17.08 -17.58
N PRO A 72 6.74 16.01 -17.52
CA PRO A 72 5.58 15.87 -18.41
C PRO A 72 4.59 17.03 -18.25
N GLY A 73 4.01 17.47 -19.36
CA GLY A 73 3.07 18.58 -19.37
C GLY A 73 1.90 18.35 -18.42
N GLU A 74 1.40 17.12 -18.33
CA GLU A 74 0.28 16.75 -17.45
C GLU A 74 0.62 16.93 -15.97
N VAL A 75 1.87 16.68 -15.57
CA VAL A 75 2.32 16.95 -14.19
C VAL A 75 2.38 18.46 -13.93
N ILE A 76 2.84 19.23 -14.91
CA ILE A 76 2.79 20.69 -14.84
C ILE A 76 1.34 21.13 -14.62
N GLU A 77 0.40 20.65 -15.43
CA GLU A 77 -1.03 20.96 -15.28
C GLU A 77 -1.56 20.69 -13.86
N VAL A 78 -1.28 19.51 -13.30
CA VAL A 78 -1.68 19.16 -11.93
C VAL A 78 -1.25 20.22 -10.90
N SER A 79 -0.05 20.80 -11.04
CA SER A 79 0.50 21.74 -10.06
C SER A 79 -0.27 23.06 -9.92
N TRP A 80 -0.96 23.53 -10.96
CA TRP A 80 -1.63 24.84 -10.96
C TRP A 80 -3.15 24.78 -11.18
N ARG A 81 -3.72 23.63 -11.56
CA ARG A 81 -5.17 23.54 -11.79
C ARG A 81 -5.98 23.57 -10.50
N LYS A 82 -7.05 24.38 -10.52
CA LYS A 82 -7.94 24.61 -9.38
C LYS A 82 -9.12 23.64 -9.29
N PRO A 83 -9.90 23.41 -10.37
CA PRO A 83 -11.08 22.54 -10.27
C PRO A 83 -10.68 21.08 -10.09
N LEU A 84 -11.21 20.44 -9.04
CA LEU A 84 -10.93 19.03 -8.73
C LEU A 84 -11.15 18.06 -9.91
N PRO A 85 -12.26 18.15 -10.69
CA PRO A 85 -12.46 17.26 -11.83
C PRO A 85 -11.34 17.34 -12.87
N GLN A 86 -10.74 18.52 -12.99
CA GLN A 86 -9.68 18.76 -13.94
C GLN A 86 -8.34 18.21 -13.43
N VAL A 87 -8.04 18.37 -12.14
CA VAL A 87 -6.88 17.73 -11.51
C VAL A 87 -6.94 16.21 -11.69
N ILE A 88 -8.11 15.59 -11.48
CA ILE A 88 -8.32 14.15 -11.72
C ILE A 88 -8.06 13.77 -13.18
N THR A 89 -8.52 14.60 -14.12
CA THR A 89 -8.30 14.37 -15.56
C THR A 89 -6.83 14.42 -15.92
N ASP A 90 -6.09 15.40 -15.40
CA ASP A 90 -4.66 15.56 -15.68
C ASP A 90 -3.84 14.43 -15.04
N LEU A 91 -4.15 14.04 -13.79
CA LEU A 91 -3.55 12.87 -13.14
C LEU A 91 -3.76 11.59 -13.98
N ASN A 92 -4.95 11.43 -14.56
CA ASN A 92 -5.24 10.28 -15.41
C ASN A 92 -4.49 10.31 -16.76
N SER A 93 -3.99 11.47 -17.16
CA SER A 93 -3.33 11.68 -18.44
C SER A 93 -1.80 11.61 -18.36
N VAL A 94 -1.22 11.53 -17.15
CA VAL A 94 0.22 11.42 -16.95
C VAL A 94 0.76 10.19 -17.71
N PRO A 95 1.76 10.38 -18.60
CA PRO A 95 2.23 9.32 -19.48
C PRO A 95 2.99 8.22 -18.73
N GLY A 96 2.89 6.99 -19.25
CA GLY A 96 3.62 5.82 -18.79
C GLY A 96 2.73 4.66 -18.37
N ASP A 97 3.35 3.53 -18.05
CA ASP A 97 2.64 2.33 -17.62
C ASP A 97 2.32 2.44 -16.12
N ALA A 98 1.08 2.80 -15.81
CA ALA A 98 0.61 2.87 -14.43
C ALA A 98 0.26 1.48 -13.88
N ASN A 99 0.69 1.20 -12.66
CA ASN A 99 0.27 0.02 -11.93
C ASN A 99 -0.81 0.40 -10.89
N LEU A 100 -2.08 0.22 -11.26
CA LEU A 100 -3.22 0.50 -10.37
C LEU A 100 -3.24 -0.38 -9.13
N GLU A 101 -2.73 -1.60 -9.22
CA GLU A 101 -2.67 -2.53 -8.10
C GLU A 101 -1.73 -1.98 -7.01
N ILE A 102 -0.52 -1.55 -7.39
CA ILE A 102 0.44 -0.94 -6.47
C ILE A 102 -0.14 0.35 -5.86
N ALA A 103 -0.71 1.23 -6.68
CA ALA A 103 -1.28 2.49 -6.20
C ALA A 103 -2.43 2.26 -5.20
N GLY A 104 -3.32 1.31 -5.50
CA GLY A 104 -4.41 0.92 -4.61
C GLY A 104 -3.91 0.28 -3.31
N SER A 105 -2.95 -0.64 -3.39
CA SER A 105 -2.33 -1.28 -2.22
C SER A 105 -1.63 -0.27 -1.29
N TRP A 106 -1.04 0.80 -1.82
CA TRP A 106 -0.50 1.90 -1.01
C TRP A 106 -1.60 2.65 -0.26
N LEU A 107 -2.73 2.96 -0.91
CA LEU A 107 -3.86 3.60 -0.25
C LEU A 107 -4.50 2.71 0.83
N LEU A 108 -4.58 1.39 0.59
CA LEU A 108 -4.97 0.44 1.64
C LEU A 108 -3.98 0.47 2.82
N GLY A 109 -2.69 0.68 2.55
CA GLY A 109 -1.67 0.89 3.58
C GLY A 109 -1.88 2.16 4.39
N ILE A 110 -2.35 3.25 3.76
CA ILE A 110 -2.77 4.47 4.46
C ILE A 110 -3.97 4.18 5.37
N LEU A 111 -5.01 3.51 4.85
CA LEU A 111 -6.19 3.15 5.65
C LEU A 111 -5.85 2.25 6.85
N LEU A 112 -4.97 1.26 6.66
CA LEU A 112 -4.45 0.42 7.73
C LEU A 112 -3.80 1.26 8.84
N ARG A 113 -2.96 2.22 8.43
CA ARG A 113 -2.25 3.12 9.34
C ARG A 113 -3.23 4.03 10.08
N CYS A 114 -4.21 4.61 9.39
CA CYS A 114 -5.26 5.42 10.01
C CYS A 114 -6.04 4.60 11.04
N MET A 115 -6.44 3.37 10.73
CA MET A 115 -7.16 2.51 11.66
C MET A 115 -6.32 2.05 12.86
N SER A 116 -5.01 1.86 12.66
CA SER A 116 -4.10 1.40 13.71
C SER A 116 -3.72 2.49 14.71
N PHE A 117 -3.50 3.73 14.23
CA PHE A 117 -2.97 4.83 15.04
C PHE A 117 -4.01 5.87 15.45
N SER A 118 -5.16 5.89 14.78
CA SER A 118 -6.24 6.83 15.10
C SER A 118 -7.50 6.08 15.54
N LYS A 119 -8.43 6.79 16.17
CA LYS A 119 -9.79 6.28 16.43
C LYS A 119 -10.66 6.40 15.16
N ALA A 120 -10.12 5.98 14.01
CA ALA A 120 -10.84 6.00 12.75
C ALA A 120 -12.13 5.19 12.87
N ASN A 121 -13.20 5.69 12.26
CA ASN A 121 -14.46 4.97 12.19
C ASN A 121 -14.29 3.77 11.24
N PRO A 122 -14.52 2.51 11.69
CA PRO A 122 -14.40 1.32 10.85
C PRO A 122 -15.28 1.37 9.58
N HIS A 123 -16.46 1.98 9.64
CA HIS A 123 -17.33 2.17 8.45
C HIS A 123 -16.68 3.08 7.41
N SER A 124 -16.05 4.17 7.84
CA SER A 124 -15.34 5.07 6.92
C SER A 124 -14.14 4.38 6.27
N VAL A 125 -13.42 3.55 7.03
CA VAL A 125 -12.31 2.75 6.51
C VAL A 125 -12.79 1.74 5.48
N LEU A 126 -13.85 0.98 5.77
CA LEU A 126 -14.43 0.01 4.83
C LEU A 126 -15.01 0.66 3.58
N THR A 127 -15.65 1.82 3.73
CA THR A 127 -16.13 2.61 2.59
C THR A 127 -14.98 3.01 1.67
N GLY A 128 -13.88 3.54 2.24
CA GLY A 128 -12.68 3.87 1.49
C GLY A 128 -12.05 2.65 0.81
N ALA A 129 -11.92 1.53 1.53
CA ALA A 129 -11.34 0.30 1.02
C ALA A 129 -12.14 -0.29 -0.16
N LYS A 130 -13.48 -0.30 -0.07
CA LYS A 130 -14.36 -0.69 -1.18
C LYS A 130 -14.18 0.21 -2.39
N GLN A 131 -14.11 1.53 -2.18
CA GLN A 131 -13.94 2.48 -3.28
C GLN A 131 -12.57 2.31 -3.97
N ILE A 132 -11.50 2.05 -3.20
CA ILE A 132 -10.18 1.70 -3.76
C ILE A 132 -10.28 0.42 -4.61
N ALA A 133 -10.87 -0.65 -4.06
CA ALA A 133 -11.03 -1.92 -4.77
C ALA A 133 -11.81 -1.75 -6.09
N LEU A 134 -12.86 -0.92 -6.10
CA LEU A 134 -13.60 -0.59 -7.31
C LEU A 134 -12.75 0.19 -8.32
N SER A 135 -12.00 1.17 -7.88
CA SER A 135 -11.21 1.96 -8.82
C SER A 135 -10.02 1.16 -9.40
N MET A 136 -9.47 0.19 -8.66
CA MET A 136 -8.47 -0.75 -9.19
C MET A 136 -9.02 -1.67 -10.27
N SER A 137 -10.30 -2.05 -10.19
CA SER A 137 -10.95 -2.99 -11.10
C SER A 137 -11.63 -2.37 -12.31
N GLY A 138 -11.46 -1.06 -12.54
CA GLY A 138 -12.23 -0.34 -13.57
C GLY A 138 -13.73 -0.27 -13.25
N HIS A 139 -14.07 -0.19 -11.96
CA HIS A 139 -15.41 -0.10 -11.38
C HIS A 139 -16.27 -1.37 -11.50
N ILE A 140 -15.61 -2.52 -11.63
CA ILE A 140 -16.26 -3.82 -11.56
C ILE A 140 -16.45 -4.20 -10.09
N ARG A 141 -17.72 -4.34 -9.68
CA ARG A 141 -18.12 -4.69 -8.30
C ARG A 141 -17.93 -6.17 -7.97
N ASP A 142 -17.78 -7.03 -8.97
CA ASP A 142 -17.64 -8.48 -8.77
C ASP A 142 -16.17 -8.91 -8.65
N THR A 143 -15.39 -8.15 -7.88
CA THR A 143 -14.00 -8.54 -7.58
C THR A 143 -13.90 -9.15 -6.21
N GLU A 144 -12.98 -10.10 -6.05
CA GLU A 144 -12.72 -10.76 -4.78
C GLU A 144 -12.47 -9.73 -3.66
N LEU A 145 -11.65 -8.71 -3.94
CA LEU A 145 -11.30 -7.68 -2.95
C LEU A 145 -12.50 -6.79 -2.57
N TYR A 146 -13.33 -6.40 -3.54
CA TYR A 146 -14.55 -5.63 -3.24
C TYR A 146 -15.55 -6.46 -2.41
N SER A 147 -15.80 -7.70 -2.83
CA SER A 147 -16.71 -8.62 -2.12
C SER A 147 -16.24 -8.87 -0.69
N LEU A 148 -14.93 -9.04 -0.49
CA LEU A 148 -14.34 -9.19 0.85
C LEU A 148 -14.64 -7.99 1.75
N PHE A 149 -14.39 -6.75 1.30
CA PHE A 149 -14.71 -5.57 2.10
C PHE A 149 -16.22 -5.36 2.31
N ASN A 150 -17.06 -5.80 1.37
CA ASN A 150 -18.51 -5.78 1.54
C ASN A 150 -18.95 -6.75 2.66
N THR A 151 -18.40 -7.97 2.69
CA THR A 151 -18.69 -8.94 3.75
C THR A 151 -18.28 -8.42 5.12
N LEU A 152 -17.11 -7.78 5.24
CA LEU A 152 -16.67 -7.18 6.51
C LEU A 152 -17.59 -6.04 6.99
N GLU A 153 -18.16 -5.27 6.06
CA GLU A 153 -19.14 -4.23 6.40
C GLU A 153 -20.45 -4.85 6.90
N ASP A 154 -20.93 -5.91 6.24
CA ASP A 154 -22.11 -6.65 6.68
C ASP A 154 -21.90 -7.23 8.10
N GLU A 155 -20.74 -7.84 8.36
CA GLU A 155 -20.38 -8.37 9.67
C GLU A 155 -20.27 -7.29 10.74
N LEU A 156 -19.69 -6.14 10.41
CA LEU A 156 -19.63 -5.00 11.32
C LEU A 156 -21.04 -4.49 11.69
N ASN A 157 -21.94 -4.38 10.72
CA ASN A 157 -23.34 -4.00 10.95
C ASN A 157 -24.06 -5.01 11.86
N LEU A 158 -23.81 -6.31 11.68
CA LEU A 158 -24.35 -7.36 12.53
C LEU A 158 -23.79 -7.31 13.96
N ALA A 159 -22.51 -6.96 14.12
CA ALA A 159 -21.89 -6.80 15.43
C ALA A 159 -22.42 -5.57 16.17
N GLU A 160 -22.59 -4.44 15.48
CA GLU A 160 -23.13 -3.20 16.07
C GLU A 160 -24.60 -3.34 16.50
N SER A 161 -25.38 -4.15 15.78
CA SER A 161 -26.76 -4.47 16.14
C SER A 161 -26.89 -5.56 17.22
N GLY A 162 -25.77 -6.14 17.67
CA GLY A 162 -25.74 -7.20 18.69
C GLY A 162 -26.25 -8.56 18.20
N VAL A 163 -26.27 -8.79 16.88
CA VAL A 163 -26.77 -10.02 16.26
C VAL A 163 -25.68 -11.08 16.16
N PHE A 164 -24.48 -10.72 15.68
CA PHE A 164 -23.38 -11.66 15.48
C PHE A 164 -22.02 -11.00 15.65
N GLY A 165 -21.09 -11.68 16.34
CA GLY A 165 -19.73 -11.19 16.54
C GLY A 165 -19.62 -10.08 17.59
N THR A 166 -18.49 -9.37 17.56
CA THR A 166 -18.24 -8.19 18.41
C THR A 166 -17.57 -7.12 17.56
N VAL A 167 -17.85 -5.84 17.86
CA VAL A 167 -17.26 -4.71 17.12
C VAL A 167 -15.73 -4.75 17.15
N ASP A 168 -15.14 -5.13 18.28
CA ASP A 168 -13.67 -5.22 18.40
C ASP A 168 -13.10 -6.42 17.63
N GLY A 169 -13.84 -7.53 17.53
CA GLY A 169 -13.51 -8.65 16.65
C GLY A 169 -13.49 -8.23 15.18
N CYS A 170 -14.55 -7.54 14.72
CA CYS A 170 -14.62 -7.02 13.34
C CYS A 170 -13.48 -6.03 13.06
N LYS A 171 -13.12 -5.15 14.00
CA LYS A 171 -11.98 -4.24 13.84
C LYS A 171 -10.66 -5.00 13.65
N ALA A 172 -10.44 -6.06 14.42
CA ALA A 172 -9.23 -6.88 14.29
C ALA A 172 -9.16 -7.55 12.91
N GLU A 173 -10.29 -8.04 12.41
CA GLU A 173 -10.37 -8.66 11.09
C GLU A 173 -10.17 -7.67 9.94
N ILE A 174 -10.75 -6.47 10.04
CA ILE A 174 -10.50 -5.37 9.08
C ILE A 174 -9.00 -5.04 9.03
N LEU A 175 -8.35 -4.91 10.19
CA LEU A 175 -6.91 -4.65 10.27
C LEU A 175 -6.09 -5.78 9.62
N GLU A 176 -6.47 -7.04 9.85
CA GLU A 176 -5.81 -8.19 9.24
C GLU A 176 -5.95 -8.18 7.72
N VAL A 177 -7.16 -7.99 7.20
CA VAL A 177 -7.44 -7.94 5.76
C VAL A 177 -6.70 -6.79 5.10
N LEU A 178 -6.76 -5.58 5.68
CA LEU A 178 -5.97 -4.45 5.21
C LEU A 178 -4.46 -4.76 5.22
N GLY A 179 -3.97 -5.43 6.26
CA GLY A 179 -2.57 -5.89 6.36
C GLY A 179 -2.16 -6.87 5.26
N ARG A 180 -3.06 -7.75 4.83
CA ARG A 180 -2.80 -8.73 3.76
C ARG A 180 -2.76 -8.12 2.36
N HIS A 181 -3.55 -7.08 2.12
CA HIS A 181 -3.72 -6.48 0.78
C HIS A 181 -3.02 -5.13 0.60
N SER A 182 -2.46 -4.56 1.67
CA SER A 182 -1.72 -3.32 1.58
C SER A 182 -0.24 -3.53 1.27
N LEU A 183 0.35 -2.51 0.67
CA LEU A 183 1.78 -2.31 0.60
C LEU A 183 2.13 -1.06 1.41
N PRO A 184 3.30 -1.03 2.09
CA PRO A 184 3.74 0.20 2.73
C PRO A 184 3.92 1.27 1.64
N PRO A 185 3.24 2.43 1.76
CA PRO A 185 3.43 3.52 0.81
C PRO A 185 4.87 4.05 0.92
N PRO A 186 5.45 4.52 -0.20
CA PRO A 186 6.69 5.29 -0.20
C PRO A 186 6.68 6.39 0.86
N ALA A 187 7.84 6.64 1.48
CA ALA A 187 7.94 7.57 2.60
C ALA A 187 7.52 8.99 2.20
N GLU A 188 7.72 9.34 0.94
CA GLU A 188 7.35 10.62 0.34
C GLU A 188 5.82 10.79 0.33
N LEU A 189 5.06 9.71 0.07
CA LEU A 189 3.60 9.73 0.02
C LEU A 189 2.93 9.89 1.39
N LEU A 190 3.60 9.46 2.45
CA LEU A 190 3.11 9.60 3.81
C LEU A 190 2.99 11.07 4.25
N ASN A 191 3.76 11.97 3.65
CA ASN A 191 3.69 13.40 3.98
C ASN A 191 2.41 14.06 3.43
N PHE A 192 1.75 13.41 2.47
CA PHE A 192 0.61 13.97 1.73
C PHE A 192 -0.75 13.42 2.18
N CYS A 193 -0.76 12.36 2.99
CA CYS A 193 -1.99 11.76 3.51
C CYS A 193 -2.18 12.17 4.98
N GLN A 194 -3.32 12.77 5.31
CA GLN A 194 -3.65 13.26 6.66
C GLN A 194 -4.31 12.19 7.53
#